data_AF-A0A6A8AJZ0-F1
#
_entry.id   AF-A0A6A8AJZ0-F1
#
_cell.length_a   1.000
_cell.length_b   1.000
_cell.length_c   1.000
_cell.angle_alpha   90.00
_cell.angle_beta   90.00
_cell.angle_gamma   90.00
#
_symmetry.space_group_name_H-M   'P 1'
#
loop_
_entity.id
_entity.type
_entity.pdbx_description
1 polymer ?
#
loop_
_entity_poly.entity_id
_entity_poly.type
_entity_poly.pdbx_seq_one_letter_code
_entity_poly.pdbx_strand_id
1 'polypeptide(L)' 'MAKCKNCGAEVAKERKSWKMAGRPDKTGKRTELTIGLFDCPSCNKSFKVVLSKQKI' A
#
# COMPACT_ATOMS: atom_id res chain seq x y z
N MET A 1 9.87 2.14 -4.74
CA MET A 1 10.10 0.68 -4.76
C MET A 1 9.60 0.09 -3.46
N ALA A 2 8.99 -1.10 -3.50
CA ALA A 2 8.36 -1.74 -2.35
C ALA A 2 9.11 -3.03 -1.99
N LYS A 3 9.52 -3.17 -0.72
CA LYS A 3 10.20 -4.36 -0.24
C LYS A 3 9.20 -5.48 0.05
N CYS A 4 9.40 -6.64 -0.57
CA CYS A 4 8.59 -7.82 -0.32
C CYS A 4 8.85 -8.34 1.10
N LYS A 5 7.79 -8.47 1.91
CA LYS A 5 7.89 -8.98 3.28
C LYS A 5 8.22 -10.49 3.36
N ASN A 6 8.06 -11.23 2.26
CA ASN A 6 8.29 -12.67 2.25
C ASN A 6 9.75 -13.05 1.96
N CYS A 7 10.40 -12.36 1.03
CA CYS A 7 11.76 -12.70 0.59
C CYS A 7 12.74 -11.52 0.60
N GLY A 8 12.29 -10.31 0.96
CA GLY A 8 13.14 -9.13 1.03
C GLY A 8 13.47 -8.47 -0.31
N ALA A 9 13.05 -9.04 -1.44
CA ALA A 9 13.27 -8.47 -2.76
C ALA A 9 12.56 -7.12 -2.94
N GLU A 10 13.19 -6.20 -3.65
CA GLU A 10 12.60 -4.90 -3.99
C GLU A 10 11.83 -4.98 -5.30
N VAL A 11 10.57 -4.56 -5.28
CA VAL A 11 9.68 -4.56 -6.44
C VAL A 11 9.35 -3.11 -6.80
N ALA A 12 9.72 -2.69 -8.01
CA ALA A 12 9.48 -1.33 -8.45
C ALA A 12 8.04 -1.09 -8.92
N LYS A 13 7.45 -2.06 -9.61
CA LYS A 13 6.16 -1.92 -10.28
C LYS A 13 5.04 -2.51 -9.45
N GLU A 14 4.06 -1.69 -9.11
CA GLU A 14 2.79 -2.14 -8.54
C GLU A 14 1.90 -2.77 -9.62
N ARG A 15 1.17 -3.82 -9.24
CA ARG A 15 0.13 -4.42 -10.06
C ARG A 15 -1.09 -3.52 -10.12
N LYS A 16 -1.48 -2.96 -8.97
CA LYS A 16 -2.64 -2.07 -8.82
C LYS A 16 -2.44 -1.21 -7.58
N SER A 17 -2.91 0.04 -7.64
CA SER A 17 -3.06 0.89 -6.46
C SER A 17 -4.51 1.37 -6.32
N TRP A 18 -4.92 1.64 -5.08
CA TRP A 18 -6.23 2.22 -4.77
C TRP A 18 -6.16 3.06 -3.50
N LYS A 19 -7.13 3.98 -3.36
CA LYS A 19 -7.30 4.83 -2.19
C LYS A 19 -8.32 4.20 -1.24
N MET A 20 -8.06 4.31 0.05
CA MET A 20 -8.93 3.83 1.12
C MET A 20 -9.01 4.90 2.20
N ALA A 21 -10.18 5.51 2.37
CA ALA A 21 -10.45 6.42 3.47
C ALA A 21 -10.94 5.65 4.70
N GLY A 22 -10.29 5.88 5.84
CA GLY A 22 -10.66 5.31 7.12
C GLY A 22 -11.85 6.01 7.78
N ARG A 23 -12.15 5.58 9.01
CA ARG A 23 -13.17 6.21 9.86
C ARG A 23 -12.80 7.68 10.13
N PRO A 24 -13.77 8.61 10.12
CA PRO A 24 -13.52 9.98 10.51
C PRO A 24 -13.10 10.09 11.99
N ASP A 25 -12.13 10.96 12.25
CA ASP A 25 -11.71 11.39 13.58
C ASP A 25 -12.83 12.21 14.26
N LYS A 26 -12.66 12.52 15.55
CA LYS A 26 -13.62 13.34 16.34
C LYS A 26 -13.91 14.73 15.73
N THR A 27 -13.03 15.21 14.85
CA THR A 27 -13.15 16.50 14.14
C THR A 27 -13.66 16.36 12.71
N GLY A 28 -14.13 15.18 12.30
CA GLY A 28 -14.70 14.92 10.97
C GLY A 28 -13.70 14.61 9.87
N LYS A 29 -12.40 14.81 10.12
CA LYS A 29 -11.31 14.52 9.16
C LYS A 29 -11.13 13.01 8.99
N ARG A 30 -10.83 12.54 7.78
CA ARG A 30 -10.55 11.13 7.49
C ARG A 30 -9.10 10.95 7.13
N THR A 31 -8.55 9.79 7.45
CA THR A 31 -7.23 9.41 6.94
C THR A 31 -7.44 8.63 5.63
N GLU A 32 -6.97 9.17 4.51
CA GLU A 32 -6.87 8.48 3.22
C GLU A 32 -5.51 7.78 3.11
N LEU A 33 -5.54 6.48 2.83
CA LEU A 33 -4.38 5.66 2.55
C LEU A 33 -4.37 5.27 1.08
N THR A 34 -3.25 5.47 0.40
CA THR A 34 -3.00 4.88 -0.91
C THR A 34 -2.30 3.56 -0.70
N ILE A 35 -2.94 2.45 -1.08
CA ILE A 35 -2.39 1.10 -0.95
C ILE A 35 -2.00 0.60 -2.34
N GLY A 36 -0.77 0.13 -2.49
CA GLY A 36 -0.27 -0.59 -3.67
C GLY A 36 -0.23 -2.09 -3.41
N LEU A 37 -0.73 -2.86 -4.38
CA LEU A 37 -0.56 -4.31 -4.46
C LEU A 37 0.58 -4.61 -5.43
N PHE A 38 1.53 -5.41 -4.97
CA PHE A 38 2.72 -5.81 -5.71
C PHE A 38 2.75 -7.33 -5.84
N ASP A 39 3.20 -7.82 -6.99
CA ASP A 39 3.54 -9.22 -7.18
C ASP A 39 5.05 -9.36 -7.16
N CYS A 40 5.58 -10.18 -6.24
CA CYS A 40 7.02 -10.37 -6.12
C CYS A 40 7.52 -11.37 -7.17
N PRO A 41 8.40 -10.99 -8.11
CA PRO A 41 8.93 -11.92 -9.10
C PRO A 41 9.84 -12.99 -8.49
N SER A 42 10.47 -12.71 -7.34
CA SER A 42 11.41 -13.62 -6.69
C SER A 42 10.73 -14.76 -5.93
N CYS A 43 9.56 -14.53 -5.33
CA CYS A 43 8.86 -15.57 -4.57
C CYS A 43 7.42 -15.84 -5.04
N ASN A 44 6.97 -15.19 -6.12
CA ASN A 44 5.64 -15.30 -6.72
C ASN A 44 4.47 -15.05 -5.76
N LYS A 45 4.72 -14.35 -4.64
CA LYS A 45 3.70 -13.96 -3.67
C LYS A 45 3.29 -12.51 -3.89
N SER A 46 1.99 -12.26 -3.75
CA SER A 46 1.44 -10.91 -3.75
C SER A 46 1.53 -10.30 -2.35
N PHE A 47 1.77 -8.98 -2.27
CA PHE A 47 1.84 -8.25 -1.02
C PHE A 47 1.32 -6.82 -1.16
N LYS A 48 0.77 -6.28 -0.08
CA LYS A 48 0.22 -4.92 -0.02
C LYS A 48 1.16 -4.00 0.76
N VAL A 49 1.35 -2.78 0.26
CA VAL A 49 2.17 -1.73 0.87
C VAL A 49 1.40 -0.42 0.87
N VAL A 50 1.52 0.35 1.96
CA VAL A 50 0.99 1.71 2.02
C VAL A 50 1.99 2.64 1.32
N LEU A 51 1.56 3.26 0.23
CA LEU A 51 2.36 4.17 -0.60
C LEU A 51 2.28 5.60 -0.09
N SER A 52 1.10 6.01 0.38
CA SER A 52 0.87 7.36 0.90
C SER A 52 -0.20 7.35 1.99
N LYS A 53 -0.11 8.32 2.88
CA LYS A 53 -1.07 8.58 3.96
C LYS A 53 -1.31 10.07 4.03
N GLN A 54 -2.56 10.50 3.83
CA GLN A 54 -2.96 11.89 3.89
C GLN A 54 -4.22 12.04 4.75
N LYS A 55 -4.37 13.19 5.43
CA LYS A 55 -5.62 13.56 6.09
C LYS A 55 -6.47 14.41 5.12
N ILE A 56 -7.74 14.04 4.99
CA ILE A 56 -8.77 14.74 4.21
C ILE A 56 -9.90 15.21 5.12
#